data_AF-A0A2Z7CR27-F1
#
_entry.id   AF-A0A2Z7CR27-F1
#
_cell.length_a   1.000
_cell.length_b   1.000
_cell.length_c   1.000
_cell.angle_alpha   90.00
_cell.angle_beta   90.00
_cell.angle_gamma   90.00
#
_symmetry.space_group_name_H-M   'P 1'
#
loop_
_entity.id
_entity.type
_entity.pdbx_description
1 polymer ?
#
loop_
_entity_poly.entity_id
_entity_poly.type
_entity_poly.pdbx_seq_one_letter_code
_entity_poly.pdbx_strand_id
1 'polypeptide(L)'
;MLVSIVFASTELFVGRKPIPLDGSISSKNLPHLEHSTISFPFFVSSLFSIILDKIAPPAQHGLVYLLQAAAFSQQVLTLQLHSTDHMGIEGRYHWLLQIVTSVSLITTLLAIGHPKSFLNAFVRAYSVILQGIWLVVIGIMLWTPKLIPRGCYLKSSDIGRDIVSCHGDHALERAKALVTIRFGWYMIGLTIFSMSFYSIMSSISPSRKD
;
A
#
# COMPACT_ATOMS: atom_id res chain seq x y z
N MET A 1 3.48 -5.53 -12.03
CA MET A 1 3.40 -4.91 -13.38
C MET A 1 1.97 -4.61 -13.84
N LEU A 2 1.13 -5.61 -14.18
CA LEU A 2 -0.23 -5.37 -14.73
C LEU A 2 -1.10 -4.51 -13.81
N VAL A 3 -1.19 -4.86 -12.51
CA VAL A 3 -1.98 -4.12 -11.53
C VAL A 3 -1.53 -2.65 -11.41
N SER A 4 -0.22 -2.40 -11.39
CA SER A 4 0.36 -1.06 -11.33
C SER A 4 0.05 -0.24 -12.59
N ILE A 5 0.11 -0.86 -13.78
CA ILE A 5 -0.22 -0.19 -15.04
C ILE A 5 -1.70 0.15 -15.08
N VAL A 6 -2.57 -0.80 -14.74
CA VAL A 6 -4.01 -0.58 -14.73
C VAL A 6 -4.35 0.54 -13.76
N PHE A 7 -3.82 0.51 -12.53
CA PHE A 7 -4.03 1.55 -11.54
C PHE A 7 -3.54 2.93 -12.00
N ALA A 8 -2.29 3.02 -12.49
CA ALA A 8 -1.76 4.28 -13.02
C ALA A 8 -2.58 4.81 -14.21
N SER A 9 -3.09 3.91 -15.06
CA SER A 9 -3.89 4.27 -16.23
C SER A 9 -5.29 4.74 -15.85
N THR A 10 -5.94 4.05 -14.89
CA THR A 10 -7.25 4.45 -14.36
C THR A 10 -7.16 5.77 -13.64
N GLU A 11 -6.04 6.03 -12.95
CA GLU A 11 -5.76 7.34 -12.45
C GLU A 11 -5.59 8.29 -13.66
N LEU A 12 -4.49 8.25 -14.40
CA LEU A 12 -4.14 9.33 -15.34
C LEU A 12 -5.17 9.64 -16.44
N PHE A 13 -5.95 8.66 -16.90
CA PHE A 13 -6.74 8.81 -18.14
C PHE A 13 -8.25 8.72 -17.97
N VAL A 14 -8.77 8.05 -16.93
CA VAL A 14 -10.23 7.83 -16.83
C VAL A 14 -10.90 9.07 -16.25
N GLY A 15 -11.68 9.77 -17.08
CA GLY A 15 -12.48 10.93 -16.68
C GLY A 15 -11.70 12.24 -16.49
N ARG A 16 -10.46 12.34 -17.00
CA ARG A 16 -9.56 13.49 -16.77
C ARG A 16 -9.24 14.26 -18.05
N LYS A 17 -9.04 15.57 -17.89
CA LYS A 17 -8.50 16.43 -18.97
C LYS A 17 -6.97 16.29 -19.01
N PRO A 18 -6.37 16.20 -20.21
CA PRO A 18 -4.93 16.13 -20.38
C PRO A 18 -4.24 17.40 -19.84
N ILE A 19 -2.98 17.25 -19.41
CA ILE A 19 -2.17 18.37 -18.93
C ILE A 19 -1.93 19.33 -20.10
N PRO A 20 -2.31 20.62 -19.98
CA PRO A 20 -2.04 21.61 -21.01
C PRO A 20 -0.54 21.79 -21.25
N LEU A 21 -0.17 22.17 -22.49
CA LEU A 21 1.22 22.32 -22.92
C LEU A 21 2.00 23.40 -22.14
N ASP A 22 1.29 24.31 -21.45
CA ASP A 22 1.86 25.35 -20.60
C ASP A 22 2.36 24.82 -19.23
N GLY A 23 2.15 23.53 -18.95
CA GLY A 23 2.56 22.89 -17.69
C GLY A 23 1.66 23.22 -16.51
N SER A 24 0.54 23.93 -16.71
CA SER A 24 -0.40 24.23 -15.63
C SER A 24 -1.19 22.99 -15.23
N ILE A 25 -0.98 22.52 -13.99
CA ILE A 25 -1.70 21.36 -13.45
C ILE A 25 -2.91 21.86 -12.66
N SER A 26 -4.11 21.51 -13.09
CA SER A 26 -5.33 21.80 -12.33
C SER A 26 -5.27 21.15 -10.95
N SER A 27 -5.70 21.87 -9.91
CA SER A 27 -5.78 21.32 -8.54
C SER A 27 -6.62 20.05 -8.44
N LYS A 28 -7.58 19.84 -9.35
CA LYS A 28 -8.39 18.62 -9.46
C LYS A 28 -7.58 17.40 -9.92
N ASN A 29 -6.50 17.61 -10.68
CA ASN A 29 -5.63 16.55 -11.18
C ASN A 29 -4.46 16.23 -10.22
N LEU A 30 -4.16 17.08 -9.23
CA LEU A 30 -3.04 16.89 -8.30
C LEU A 30 -3.14 15.62 -7.43
N PRO A 31 -4.26 15.34 -6.72
CA PRO A 31 -4.42 14.11 -5.91
C PRO A 31 -4.13 12.82 -6.69
N HIS A 32 -4.45 12.92 -7.95
CA HIS A 32 -4.59 11.91 -8.94
C HIS A 32 -3.24 11.60 -9.59
N LEU A 33 -2.42 12.63 -9.80
CA LEU A 33 -1.00 12.52 -10.11
C LEU A 33 -0.20 12.00 -8.91
N GLU A 34 -0.51 12.45 -7.69
CA GLU A 34 0.10 11.92 -6.46
C GLU A 34 -0.15 10.41 -6.35
N HIS A 35 -1.39 9.95 -6.50
CA HIS A 35 -1.73 8.52 -6.46
C HIS A 35 -1.02 7.72 -7.56
N SER A 36 -1.00 8.22 -8.79
CA SER A 36 -0.28 7.57 -9.89
C SER A 36 1.22 7.44 -9.56
N THR A 37 1.81 8.47 -8.98
CA THR A 37 3.24 8.52 -8.60
C THR A 37 3.57 7.50 -7.51
N ILE A 38 2.63 7.11 -6.65
CA ILE A 38 2.83 6.02 -5.66
C ILE A 38 3.01 4.66 -6.35
N SER A 39 2.30 4.41 -7.45
CA SER A 39 2.31 3.11 -8.13
C SER A 39 3.46 2.91 -9.11
N PHE A 40 4.00 4.02 -9.64
CA PHE A 40 5.01 4.01 -10.70
C PHE A 40 6.33 3.32 -10.32
N PRO A 41 6.90 3.50 -9.11
CA PRO A 41 8.12 2.80 -8.70
C PRO A 41 7.97 1.27 -8.69
N PHE A 42 6.79 0.75 -8.37
CA PHE A 42 6.52 -0.69 -8.40
C PHE A 42 6.45 -1.23 -9.84
N PHE A 43 5.97 -0.43 -10.78
CA PHE A 43 6.05 -0.74 -12.21
C PHE A 43 7.53 -0.78 -12.66
N VAL A 44 8.31 0.26 -12.34
CA VAL A 44 9.74 0.32 -12.68
C VAL A 44 10.49 -0.86 -12.07
N SER A 45 10.29 -1.15 -10.78
CA SER A 45 10.90 -2.30 -10.11
C SER A 45 10.53 -3.63 -10.77
N SER A 46 9.27 -3.82 -11.18
CA SER A 46 8.85 -5.02 -11.92
C SER A 46 9.55 -5.15 -13.27
N LEU A 47 9.61 -4.06 -14.05
CA LEU A 47 10.23 -4.04 -15.37
C LEU A 47 11.73 -4.36 -15.28
N PHE A 48 12.44 -3.71 -14.35
CA PHE A 48 13.85 -3.97 -14.14
C PHE A 48 14.12 -5.36 -13.58
N SER A 49 13.23 -5.93 -12.78
CA SER A 49 13.36 -7.33 -12.35
C SER A 49 13.36 -8.28 -13.55
N ILE A 50 12.47 -8.07 -14.53
CA ILE A 50 12.45 -8.85 -15.78
C ILE A 50 13.73 -8.66 -16.60
N ILE A 51 14.25 -7.42 -16.67
CA ILE A 51 15.49 -7.13 -17.40
C ILE A 51 16.69 -7.79 -16.71
N LEU A 52 16.78 -7.68 -15.39
CA LEU A 52 17.86 -8.26 -14.58
C LEU A 52 17.83 -9.79 -14.63
N ASP A 53 16.65 -10.40 -14.71
CA ASP A 53 16.51 -11.85 -14.91
C ASP A 53 17.06 -12.30 -16.27
N LYS A 54 16.98 -11.45 -17.31
CA LYS A 54 17.54 -11.75 -18.64
C LYS A 54 19.04 -11.53 -18.72
N ILE A 55 19.56 -10.50 -18.07
CA ILE A 55 21.00 -10.14 -18.11
C ILE A 55 21.80 -11.00 -17.11
N ALA A 56 21.17 -11.41 -16.00
CA ALA A 56 21.76 -12.19 -14.92
C ALA A 56 23.10 -11.63 -14.39
N PRO A 57 23.18 -10.34 -14.00
CA PRO A 57 24.41 -9.78 -13.46
C PRO A 57 24.74 -10.41 -12.08
N PRO A 58 26.03 -10.43 -11.65
CA PRO A 58 26.43 -11.05 -10.39
C PRO A 58 25.68 -10.52 -9.14
N ALA A 59 25.21 -9.27 -9.18
CA ALA A 59 24.48 -8.61 -8.10
C ALA A 59 22.95 -8.55 -8.31
N GLN A 60 22.38 -9.38 -9.21
CA GLN A 60 20.96 -9.36 -9.60
C GLN A 60 20.00 -9.24 -8.41
N HIS A 61 20.09 -10.13 -7.43
CA HIS A 61 19.18 -10.14 -6.27
C HIS A 61 19.30 -8.87 -5.42
N GLY A 62 20.53 -8.38 -5.20
CA GLY A 62 20.76 -7.14 -4.47
C GLY A 62 20.16 -5.92 -5.18
N LEU A 63 20.30 -5.85 -6.50
CA LEU A 63 19.72 -4.79 -7.33
C LEU A 63 18.19 -4.83 -7.31
N VAL A 64 17.58 -6.02 -7.38
CA VAL A 64 16.12 -6.18 -7.28
C VAL A 64 15.61 -5.71 -5.92
N TYR A 65 16.27 -6.07 -4.82
CA TYR A 65 15.89 -5.60 -3.49
C TYR A 65 16.10 -4.09 -3.31
N LEU A 66 17.15 -3.51 -3.90
CA LEU A 66 17.36 -2.06 -3.89
C LEU A 66 16.21 -1.33 -4.60
N LEU A 67 15.79 -1.82 -5.77
CA LEU A 67 14.65 -1.25 -6.52
C LEU A 67 13.34 -1.34 -5.72
N GLN A 68 13.08 -2.49 -5.09
CA GLN A 68 11.90 -2.66 -4.23
C GLN A 68 11.96 -1.75 -2.99
N ALA A 69 13.12 -1.63 -2.36
CA ALA A 69 13.32 -0.73 -1.22
C ALA A 69 13.11 0.74 -1.62
N ALA A 70 13.61 1.17 -2.79
CA ALA A 70 13.35 2.51 -3.31
C ALA A 70 11.84 2.75 -3.52
N ALA A 71 11.11 1.77 -4.05
CA ALA A 71 9.67 1.84 -4.24
C ALA A 71 8.91 1.96 -2.90
N PHE A 72 9.25 1.14 -1.90
CA PHE A 72 8.64 1.25 -0.57
C PHE A 72 9.02 2.55 0.14
N SER A 73 10.26 3.03 0.01
CA SER A 73 10.69 4.32 0.57
C SER A 73 9.89 5.47 -0.01
N GLN A 74 9.71 5.51 -1.34
CA GLN A 74 8.87 6.52 -1.98
C GLN A 74 7.42 6.42 -1.49
N GLN A 75 6.87 5.21 -1.39
CA GLN A 75 5.52 5.02 -0.88
C GLN A 75 5.37 5.50 0.57
N VAL A 76 6.32 5.20 1.46
CA VAL A 76 6.31 5.69 2.85
C VAL A 76 6.38 7.21 2.88
N LEU A 77 7.25 7.83 2.08
CA LEU A 77 7.39 9.28 2.02
C LEU A 77 6.10 9.95 1.54
N THR A 78 5.52 9.46 0.44
CA THR A 78 4.26 9.99 -0.08
C THR A 78 3.13 9.78 0.92
N LEU A 79 3.02 8.61 1.56
CA LEU A 79 2.01 8.36 2.58
C LEU A 79 2.19 9.25 3.80
N GLN A 80 3.42 9.54 4.23
CA GLN A 80 3.69 10.45 5.35
C GLN A 80 3.19 11.85 5.00
N LEU A 81 3.60 12.40 3.85
CA LEU A 81 3.21 13.75 3.42
C LEU A 81 1.71 13.85 3.15
N HIS A 82 1.14 12.84 2.50
CA HIS A 82 -0.30 12.77 2.21
C HIS A 82 -1.13 12.58 3.49
N SER A 83 -0.66 11.77 4.44
CA SER A 83 -1.36 11.56 5.72
C SER A 83 -1.25 12.74 6.66
N THR A 84 -0.22 13.59 6.55
CA THR A 84 -0.15 14.85 7.30
C THR A 84 -1.16 15.88 6.79
N ASP A 85 -1.59 15.78 5.53
CA ASP A 85 -2.59 16.69 4.94
C ASP A 85 -4.03 16.25 5.22
N HIS A 86 -4.25 14.98 5.60
CA HIS A 86 -5.57 14.43 5.94
C HIS A 86 -5.82 14.37 7.45
N MET A 87 -6.26 15.50 8.01
CA MET A 87 -6.76 15.59 9.38
C MET A 87 -8.12 14.86 9.49
N GLY A 88 -8.14 13.57 9.83
CA GLY A 88 -9.42 12.84 9.95
C GLY A 88 -9.34 11.32 10.04
N ILE A 89 -10.42 10.65 9.62
CA ILE A 89 -10.50 9.18 9.55
C ILE A 89 -9.62 8.61 8.43
N GLU A 90 -9.54 9.30 7.29
CA GLU A 90 -8.71 8.94 6.14
C GLU A 90 -7.22 8.91 6.54
N GLY A 91 -6.74 9.92 7.25
CA GLY A 91 -5.39 9.93 7.82
C GLY A 91 -5.12 8.73 8.73
N ARG A 92 -6.10 8.27 9.53
CA ARG A 92 -5.92 7.07 10.37
C ARG A 92 -5.75 5.79 9.54
N TYR A 93 -6.47 5.67 8.44
CA TYR A 93 -6.30 4.55 7.49
C TYR A 93 -4.91 4.56 6.85
N HIS A 94 -4.47 5.72 6.34
CA HIS A 94 -3.16 5.87 5.70
C HIS A 94 -1.99 5.71 6.66
N TRP A 95 -2.12 6.19 7.89
CA TRP A 95 -1.11 5.99 8.92
C TRP A 95 -0.87 4.49 9.22
N LEU A 96 -1.94 3.69 9.32
CA LEU A 96 -1.81 2.24 9.48
C LEU A 96 -1.16 1.58 8.25
N LEU A 97 -1.53 2.02 7.04
CA LEU A 97 -0.89 1.57 5.81
C LEU A 97 0.61 1.89 5.80
N GLN A 98 1.00 3.06 6.28
CA GLN A 98 2.39 3.51 6.35
C GLN A 98 3.22 2.67 7.31
N ILE A 99 2.66 2.24 8.45
CA ILE A 99 3.33 1.32 9.38
C ILE A 99 3.65 0.00 8.67
N VAL A 100 2.66 -0.62 8.02
CA VAL A 100 2.85 -1.90 7.32
C VAL A 100 3.86 -1.75 6.18
N THR A 101 3.78 -0.65 5.43
CA THR A 101 4.72 -0.34 4.35
C THR A 101 6.15 -0.16 4.88
N SER A 102 6.32 0.46 6.05
CA SER A 102 7.62 0.57 6.72
C SER A 102 8.20 -0.79 7.11
N VAL A 103 7.36 -1.73 7.56
CA VAL A 103 7.79 -3.13 7.81
C VAL A 103 8.25 -3.80 6.51
N SER A 104 7.52 -3.62 5.40
CA SER A 104 7.92 -4.11 4.07
C SER A 104 9.25 -3.50 3.62
N LEU A 105 9.47 -2.20 3.85
CA LEU A 105 10.74 -1.53 3.55
C LEU A 105 11.91 -2.13 4.35
N ILE A 106 11.77 -2.22 5.67
CA ILE A 106 12.82 -2.72 6.56
C ILE A 106 13.20 -4.15 6.20
N THR A 107 12.21 -5.04 6.03
CA THR A 107 12.47 -6.44 5.65
C THR A 107 13.05 -6.59 4.24
N THR A 108 12.74 -5.66 3.33
CA THR A 108 13.36 -5.61 2.00
C THR A 108 14.83 -5.18 2.07
N LEU A 109 15.16 -4.17 2.89
CA LEU A 109 16.54 -3.76 3.15
C LEU A 109 17.35 -4.87 3.82
N LEU A 110 16.77 -5.55 4.81
CA LEU A 110 17.39 -6.71 5.46
C LEU A 110 17.69 -7.85 4.48
N ALA A 111 16.91 -8.00 3.42
CA ALA A 111 17.14 -9.03 2.41
C ALA A 111 18.38 -8.78 1.54
N ILE A 112 18.90 -7.55 1.50
CA ILE A 112 20.16 -7.23 0.83
C ILE A 112 21.33 -7.90 1.58
N GLY A 113 21.34 -7.79 2.91
CA GLY A 113 22.38 -8.41 3.76
C GLY A 113 22.13 -9.89 4.09
N HIS A 114 20.85 -10.30 4.16
CA HIS A 114 20.44 -11.65 4.57
C HIS A 114 19.47 -12.31 3.57
N PRO A 115 19.87 -12.51 2.30
CA PRO A 115 18.97 -13.00 1.24
C PRO A 115 18.45 -14.42 1.45
N LYS A 116 19.12 -15.24 2.28
CA LYS A 116 18.75 -16.63 2.56
C LYS A 116 17.88 -16.80 3.82
N SER A 117 17.54 -15.72 4.52
CA SER A 117 16.73 -15.80 5.74
C SER A 117 15.26 -16.08 5.40
N PHE A 118 14.81 -17.31 5.65
CA PHE A 118 13.40 -17.69 5.48
C PHE A 118 12.47 -16.77 6.29
N LEU A 119 12.80 -16.52 7.56
CA LEU A 119 11.96 -15.68 8.42
C LEU A 119 11.82 -14.27 7.86
N ASN A 120 12.91 -13.65 7.38
CA ASN A 120 12.83 -12.33 6.77
C ASN A 120 11.96 -12.34 5.50
N ALA A 121 12.12 -13.36 4.65
CA ALA A 121 11.29 -13.52 3.46
C ALA A 121 9.80 -13.71 3.81
N PHE A 122 9.51 -14.48 4.88
CA PHE A 122 8.16 -14.73 5.37
C PHE A 122 7.51 -13.46 5.92
N VAL A 123 8.20 -12.71 6.79
CA VAL A 123 7.68 -11.43 7.33
C VAL A 123 7.46 -10.41 6.22
N ARG A 124 8.38 -10.32 5.24
CA ARG A 124 8.21 -9.45 4.07
C ARG A 124 6.98 -9.83 3.24
N ALA A 125 6.77 -11.12 2.98
CA ALA A 125 5.60 -11.58 2.24
C ALA A 125 4.31 -11.28 3.01
N TYR A 126 4.30 -11.56 4.31
CA TYR A 126 3.19 -11.25 5.22
C TYR A 126 2.83 -9.75 5.18
N SER A 127 3.83 -8.85 5.32
CA SER A 127 3.59 -7.41 5.34
C SER A 127 3.09 -6.88 3.99
N VAL A 128 3.62 -7.39 2.86
CA VAL A 128 3.15 -7.00 1.52
C VAL A 128 1.71 -7.47 1.26
N ILE A 129 1.35 -8.69 1.69
CA ILE A 129 -0.03 -9.18 1.58
C ILE A 129 -0.97 -8.33 2.41
N LEU A 130 -0.62 -8.04 3.67
CA LEU A 130 -1.42 -7.19 4.55
C LEU A 130 -1.60 -5.80 3.96
N GLN A 131 -0.54 -5.21 3.40
CA GLN A 131 -0.58 -3.91 2.74
C GLN A 131 -1.60 -3.92 1.59
N GLY A 132 -1.58 -4.97 0.75
CA GLY A 132 -2.53 -5.15 -0.34
C GLY A 132 -3.99 -5.29 0.14
N ILE A 133 -4.23 -6.13 1.15
CA ILE A 133 -5.55 -6.29 1.77
C ILE A 133 -6.03 -4.93 2.31
N TRP A 134 -5.17 -4.22 3.03
CA TRP A 134 -5.54 -2.96 3.65
C TRP A 134 -5.85 -1.87 2.62
N LEU A 135 -5.13 -1.79 1.50
CA LEU A 135 -5.46 -0.90 0.39
C LEU A 135 -6.88 -1.14 -0.16
N VAL A 136 -7.27 -2.41 -0.34
CA VAL A 136 -8.63 -2.77 -0.78
C VAL A 136 -9.66 -2.34 0.27
N VAL A 137 -9.38 -2.56 1.56
CA VAL A 137 -10.26 -2.14 2.66
C VAL A 137 -10.44 -0.63 2.69
N ILE A 138 -9.35 0.14 2.51
CA ILE A 138 -9.40 1.60 2.42
C ILE A 138 -10.34 2.02 1.28
N GLY A 139 -10.11 1.48 0.07
CA GLY A 139 -10.91 1.76 -1.13
C GLY A 139 -12.41 1.46 -0.95
N ILE A 140 -12.75 0.36 -0.28
CA ILE A 140 -14.15 0.00 -0.05
C ILE A 140 -14.77 0.86 1.06
N MET A 141 -14.07 1.07 2.17
CA MET A 141 -14.65 1.66 3.38
C MET A 141 -14.83 3.17 3.31
N LEU A 142 -13.92 3.90 2.65
CA LEU A 142 -14.02 5.36 2.55
C LEU A 142 -14.94 5.81 1.41
N TRP A 143 -15.06 5.03 0.33
CA TRP A 143 -15.84 5.42 -0.86
C TRP A 143 -17.19 4.69 -1.01
N THR A 144 -17.58 3.85 -0.05
CA THR A 144 -18.93 3.27 0.00
C THR A 144 -19.76 3.94 1.09
N PRO A 145 -20.76 4.77 0.75
CA PRO A 145 -21.53 5.55 1.74
C PRO A 145 -22.14 4.71 2.87
N LYS A 146 -22.58 3.48 2.57
CA LYS A 146 -23.17 2.55 3.55
C LYS A 146 -22.18 2.00 4.58
N LEU A 147 -20.88 2.10 4.32
CA LEU A 147 -19.82 1.56 5.18
C LEU A 147 -19.11 2.63 6.04
N ILE A 148 -19.49 3.90 5.87
CA ILE A 148 -18.95 5.02 6.64
C ILE A 148 -19.43 4.92 8.09
N PRO A 149 -18.55 5.15 9.09
CA PRO A 149 -18.94 5.14 10.49
C PRO A 149 -20.06 6.13 10.83
N ARG A 150 -20.93 5.75 11.77
CA ARG A 150 -22.02 6.61 12.23
C ARG A 150 -21.48 7.96 12.73
N GLY A 151 -22.11 9.04 12.27
CA GLY A 151 -21.69 10.41 12.57
C GLY A 151 -20.67 10.99 11.59
N CYS A 152 -20.19 10.20 10.62
CA CYS A 152 -19.37 10.67 9.51
C CYS A 152 -20.14 10.60 8.18
N TYR A 153 -19.73 11.41 7.21
CA TYR A 153 -20.38 11.59 5.92
C TYR A 153 -19.36 11.97 4.85
N LEU A 154 -19.67 11.65 3.60
CA LEU A 154 -18.91 12.14 2.44
C LEU A 154 -19.28 13.59 2.20
N LYS A 155 -18.29 14.48 2.29
CA LYS A 155 -18.41 15.88 1.91
C LYS A 155 -17.70 16.06 0.58
N SER A 156 -18.45 16.45 -0.45
CA SER A 156 -17.85 16.83 -1.72
C SER A 156 -17.20 18.20 -1.57
N SER A 157 -15.91 18.30 -1.89
CA SER A 157 -15.17 19.58 -1.89
C SER A 157 -15.17 20.22 -3.28
N ASP A 158 -15.10 21.55 -3.34
CA ASP A 158 -15.02 22.32 -4.60
C ASP A 158 -13.78 21.95 -5.46
N ILE A 159 -12.78 21.34 -4.83
CA ILE A 159 -11.54 20.85 -5.45
C ILE A 159 -11.77 19.47 -6.12
N GLY A 160 -13.00 18.92 -6.09
CA GLY A 160 -13.35 17.65 -6.74
C GLY A 160 -12.87 16.40 -5.99
N ARG A 161 -12.50 16.54 -4.72
CA ARG A 161 -12.16 15.41 -3.84
C ARG A 161 -13.29 15.24 -2.82
N ASP A 162 -13.90 14.07 -2.78
CA ASP A 162 -14.82 13.72 -1.69
C ASP A 162 -13.99 13.35 -0.45
N ILE A 163 -14.23 14.05 0.65
CA ILE A 163 -13.51 13.85 1.92
C ILE A 163 -14.50 13.34 2.96
N VAL A 164 -14.12 12.32 3.72
CA VAL A 164 -14.96 11.82 4.82
C VAL A 164 -14.80 12.74 6.03
N SER A 165 -15.84 13.51 6.32
CA SER A 165 -15.92 14.42 7.47
C SER A 165 -16.82 13.84 8.56
N CYS A 166 -16.63 14.25 9.82
CA CYS A 166 -17.45 13.81 10.95
C CYS A 166 -18.06 15.01 11.67
N HIS A 167 -19.27 14.86 12.23
CA HIS A 167 -20.04 15.96 12.85
C HIS A 167 -19.45 16.51 14.17
N GLY A 168 -18.33 15.97 14.65
CA GLY A 168 -17.64 16.43 15.86
C GLY A 168 -16.59 15.43 16.34
N ASP A 169 -15.80 15.84 17.33
CA ASP A 169 -14.62 15.08 17.81
C ASP A 169 -14.99 13.70 18.35
N HIS A 170 -16.11 13.58 19.07
CA HIS A 170 -16.55 12.30 19.59
C HIS A 170 -16.87 11.28 18.48
N ALA A 171 -17.48 11.72 17.38
CA ALA A 171 -17.73 10.87 16.22
C ALA A 171 -16.44 10.50 15.50
N LEU A 172 -15.50 11.45 15.39
CA LEU A 172 -14.19 11.24 14.79
C LEU A 172 -13.35 10.24 15.58
N GLU A 173 -13.25 10.38 16.90
CA GLU A 173 -12.47 9.46 17.75
C GLU A 173 -13.08 8.06 17.75
N ARG A 174 -14.42 7.95 17.79
CA ARG A 174 -15.11 6.66 17.58
C ARG A 174 -14.74 6.04 16.23
N ALA A 175 -14.75 6.83 15.17
CA ALA A 175 -14.41 6.35 13.84
C ALA A 175 -12.96 5.85 13.77
N LYS A 176 -11.99 6.61 14.30
CA LYS A 176 -10.57 6.21 14.38
C LYS A 176 -10.37 4.93 15.19
N ALA A 177 -11.10 4.77 16.30
CA ALA A 177 -11.08 3.55 17.11
C ALA A 177 -11.58 2.34 16.31
N LEU A 178 -12.70 2.48 15.59
CA LEU A 178 -13.24 1.42 14.72
C LEU A 178 -12.25 1.01 13.61
N VAL A 179 -11.57 1.97 12.99
CA VAL A 179 -10.52 1.69 11.99
C VAL A 179 -9.40 0.86 12.61
N THR A 180 -8.94 1.24 13.81
CA THR A 180 -7.86 0.54 14.53
C THR A 180 -8.27 -0.88 14.91
N ILE A 181 -9.47 -1.06 15.46
CA ILE A 181 -10.00 -2.39 15.80
C ILE A 181 -10.09 -3.28 14.56
N ARG A 182 -10.63 -2.74 13.46
CA ARG A 182 -10.75 -3.48 12.20
C ARG A 182 -9.39 -3.89 11.65
N PHE A 183 -8.40 -3.00 11.67
CA PHE A 183 -7.03 -3.34 11.30
C PHE A 183 -6.46 -4.49 12.15
N GLY A 184 -6.71 -4.46 13.47
CA GLY A 184 -6.34 -5.55 14.38
C GLY A 184 -6.96 -6.90 13.98
N TRP A 185 -8.23 -6.93 13.58
CA TRP A 185 -8.87 -8.15 13.09
C TRP A 185 -8.25 -8.69 11.79
N TYR A 186 -7.90 -7.81 10.85
CA TYR A 186 -7.19 -8.22 9.62
C TYR A 186 -5.80 -8.80 9.94
N MET A 187 -5.08 -8.19 10.89
CA MET A 187 -3.81 -8.71 11.38
C MET A 187 -3.94 -10.11 12.00
N ILE A 188 -4.91 -10.30 12.91
CA ILE A 188 -5.16 -11.58 13.55
C ILE A 188 -5.52 -12.64 12.51
N GLY A 189 -6.46 -12.33 11.62
CA GLY A 189 -6.92 -13.24 10.57
C GLY A 189 -5.79 -13.66 9.64
N LEU A 190 -4.98 -12.70 9.16
CA LEU A 190 -3.84 -13.00 8.31
C LEU A 190 -2.75 -13.80 9.04
N THR A 191 -2.54 -13.54 10.33
CA THR A 191 -1.58 -14.31 11.15
C THR A 191 -2.03 -15.77 11.25
N ILE A 192 -3.29 -16.01 11.62
CA ILE A 192 -3.85 -17.37 11.71
C ILE A 192 -3.74 -18.08 10.36
N PHE A 193 -4.13 -17.40 9.27
CA PHE A 193 -4.02 -17.95 7.92
C PHE A 193 -2.58 -18.31 7.56
N SER A 194 -1.63 -17.39 7.76
CA SER A 194 -0.23 -17.59 7.38
C SER A 194 0.44 -18.71 8.18
N MET A 195 0.16 -18.79 9.48
CA MET A 195 0.69 -19.86 10.35
C MET A 195 0.08 -21.22 10.04
N SER A 196 -1.23 -21.26 9.76
CA SER A 196 -1.92 -22.50 9.36
C SER A 196 -1.40 -22.99 8.01
N PHE A 197 -1.28 -22.09 7.03
CA PHE A 197 -0.74 -22.40 5.71
C PHE A 197 0.69 -22.94 5.80
N TYR A 198 1.56 -22.30 6.58
CA TYR A 198 2.92 -22.79 6.80
C TYR A 198 2.94 -24.19 7.43
N SER A 199 2.12 -24.43 8.45
CA SER A 199 2.05 -25.72 9.15
C SER A 199 1.54 -26.85 8.25
N ILE A 200 0.55 -26.56 7.39
CA ILE A 200 0.05 -27.52 6.41
C ILE A 200 1.15 -27.84 5.39
N MET A 201 1.81 -26.82 4.84
CA MET A 201 2.89 -27.02 3.86
C MET A 201 4.08 -27.78 4.43
N SER A 202 4.45 -27.55 5.69
CA SER A 202 5.53 -28.27 6.36
C SER A 202 5.17 -29.73 6.66
N SER A 203 3.89 -30.04 6.87
CA SER A 203 3.41 -31.41 7.06
C SER A 203 3.38 -32.24 5.75
N ILE A 204 3.18 -31.57 4.61
CA ILE A 204 3.08 -32.22 3.29
C ILE A 204 4.45 -32.40 2.64
N SER A 205 5.40 -31.48 2.87
CA SER A 205 6.75 -31.63 2.36
C SER A 205 7.44 -32.84 3.02
N PRO A 206 7.87 -33.86 2.24
CA PRO A 206 8.62 -34.97 2.80
C PRO A 206 9.87 -34.40 3.48
N SER A 207 10.05 -34.72 4.76
CA SER A 207 11.20 -34.29 5.53
C SER A 207 12.45 -34.75 4.77
N ARG A 208 13.22 -33.81 4.19
CA ARG A 208 14.61 -34.09 3.86
C ARG A 208 15.29 -34.24 5.21
N LYS A 209 15.39 -35.50 5.67
CA LYS A 209 16.28 -35.87 6.76
C LYS A 209 17.67 -35.58 6.23
N ASP A 210 18.26 -34.50 6.72
CA ASP A 210 19.71 -34.28 6.64
C ASP A 210 20.42 -35.39 7.43
#